data_AF-A0A565CSK1-F1
#
_entry.id   AF-A0A565CSK1-F1
#
_cell.length_a   1.000
_cell.length_b   1.000
_cell.length_c   1.000
_cell.angle_alpha   90.00
_cell.angle_beta   90.00
_cell.angle_gamma   90.00
#
_symmetry.space_group_name_H-M   'P 1'
#
loop_
_entity.id
_entity.type
_entity.pdbx_description
1 polymer ?
#
loop_
_entity_poly.entity_id
_entity_poly.type
_entity_poly.pdbx_seq_one_letter_code
_entity_poly.pdbx_strand_id
1 'polypeptide(L)' 'MNLSNYTSSLQKILRTEEIVDREAPYVPSFSSRGPSLIIKNLLKPDVSAPGLEILAAFSPVASPSRNPKDEKCQV' A
#
# COMPACT_ATOMS: atom_id res chain seq x y z
N MET A 1 4.86 38.96 -23.29
CA MET A 1 4.25 38.57 -22.00
C MET A 1 5.25 37.67 -21.29
N ASN A 2 5.74 38.07 -20.12
CA ASN A 2 6.86 37.42 -19.44
C ASN A 2 6.33 36.26 -18.58
N LEU A 3 6.87 35.06 -18.79
CA LEU A 3 6.42 33.80 -18.17
C LEU A 3 6.86 33.64 -16.70
N SER A 4 7.48 34.66 -16.11
CA SER A 4 8.10 34.61 -14.78
C SER A 4 7.11 34.53 -13.61
N ASN A 5 5.84 34.82 -13.82
CA ASN A 5 4.85 34.97 -12.74
C ASN A 5 3.94 33.74 -12.54
N TYR A 6 4.14 32.67 -13.31
CA TYR A 6 3.30 31.45 -13.28
C TYR A 6 3.93 30.27 -12.52
N THR A 7 5.03 30.47 -11.80
CA THR A 7 5.73 29.41 -11.07
C THR A 7 5.15 29.13 -9.68
N SER A 8 4.22 29.94 -9.20
CA SER A 8 3.64 29.85 -7.85
C SER A 8 2.74 28.63 -7.60
N SER A 9 2.44 27.81 -8.62
CA SER A 9 1.62 26.61 -8.47
C SER A 9 2.25 25.32 -9.03
N LEU A 10 3.57 25.26 -9.19
CA LEU A 10 4.24 24.00 -9.55
C LEU A 10 4.57 23.20 -8.27
N GLN A 11 3.83 22.12 -8.05
CA GLN A 11 4.07 21.18 -6.96
C GLN A 11 4.95 20.03 -7.45
N LYS A 12 5.95 19.66 -6.66
CA LYS A 12 6.87 18.55 -6.94
C LYS A 12 6.55 17.37 -6.03
N ILE A 13 6.18 16.24 -6.63
CA ILE A 13 6.05 14.95 -5.92
C ILE A 13 7.45 14.35 -5.79
N LEU A 14 7.87 14.05 -4.56
CA LEU A 14 9.14 13.40 -4.27
C LEU A 14 8.99 11.87 -4.31
N ARG A 15 10.11 11.16 -4.38
CA ARG A 15 10.10 9.70 -4.24
C ARG A 15 9.71 9.32 -2.81
N THR A 16 9.10 8.15 -2.67
CA THR A 16 8.77 7.58 -1.36
C THR A 16 10.03 7.18 -0.62
N GLU A 17 10.03 7.40 0.70
CA GLU A 17 11.10 6.99 1.62
C GLU A 17 10.47 6.16 2.74
N GLU A 18 11.22 5.20 3.27
CA GLU A 18 10.82 4.46 4.45
C GLU A 18 11.04 5.28 5.73
N ILE A 19 10.10 5.17 6.65
CA ILE A 19 10.20 5.78 7.98
C ILE A 19 10.02 4.68 9.01
N VAL A 20 10.87 4.68 10.04
CA VAL A 20 10.73 3.75 11.16
C VAL A 20 9.57 4.19 12.03
N ASP A 21 8.47 3.44 11.97
CA ASP A 21 7.33 3.61 12.86
C ASP A 21 7.62 2.96 14.23
N ARG A 22 7.57 3.77 15.29
CA ARG A 22 7.80 3.32 16.67
C ARG A 22 6.56 2.72 17.33
N GLU A 23 5.38 2.90 16.74
CA GLU A 23 4.10 2.41 17.25
C GLU A 23 3.71 1.04 16.67
N ALA A 24 4.48 0.51 15.71
CA ALA A 24 4.31 -0.84 15.21
C ALA A 24 4.59 -1.90 16.31
N PRO A 25 3.92 -3.07 16.29
CA PRO A 25 2.95 -3.53 15.30
C PRO A 25 1.50 -3.21 15.67
N TYR A 26 0.67 -2.92 14.66
CA TYR A 26 -0.78 -2.76 14.81
C TYR A 26 -1.53 -3.52 13.72
N VAL A 27 -2.80 -3.82 13.98
CA VAL A 27 -3.69 -4.47 13.01
C VAL A 27 -4.22 -3.40 12.03
N PRO A 28 -3.92 -3.50 10.73
CA PRO A 28 -4.36 -2.49 9.75
C PRO A 28 -5.88 -2.48 9.62
N SER A 29 -6.44 -1.35 9.19
CA SER A 29 -7.89 -1.13 9.11
C SER A 29 -8.61 -2.09 8.17
N PHE A 30 -7.93 -2.58 7.13
CA PHE A 30 -8.46 -3.55 6.17
C PHE A 30 -8.34 -5.01 6.64
N SER A 31 -7.64 -5.30 7.74
CA SER A 31 -7.57 -6.66 8.27
C SER A 31 -8.96 -7.10 8.72
N SER A 32 -9.39 -8.27 8.25
CA SER A 32 -10.65 -8.87 8.69
C SER A 32 -10.65 -9.09 10.20
N ARG A 33 -11.80 -8.81 10.83
CA ARG A 33 -12.00 -8.95 12.27
C ARG A 33 -13.08 -9.98 12.54
N GLY A 34 -12.94 -10.73 13.62
CA GLY A 34 -14.00 -11.60 14.08
C GLY A 34 -15.11 -10.84 14.83
N PRO A 35 -16.06 -11.58 15.43
CA PRO A 35 -16.11 -13.04 15.53
C PRO A 35 -16.42 -13.73 14.20
N SER A 36 -16.22 -15.06 14.13
CA SER A 36 -16.55 -15.86 12.94
C SER A 36 -18.03 -15.73 12.56
N LEU A 37 -18.32 -15.48 11.29
CA LEU A 37 -19.69 -15.36 10.76
C LEU A 37 -20.44 -16.71 10.75
N ILE A 38 -19.70 -17.82 10.69
CA ILE A 38 -20.25 -19.18 10.61
C ILE A 38 -20.51 -19.72 12.01
N ILE A 39 -19.53 -19.60 12.91
CA ILE A 39 -19.60 -20.12 14.27
C ILE A 39 -19.40 -18.94 15.22
N LYS A 40 -20.49 -18.34 15.69
CA LYS A 40 -20.47 -17.13 16.52
C LYS A 40 -19.70 -17.28 17.84
N ASN A 41 -19.58 -18.50 18.35
CA ASN A 41 -18.86 -18.81 19.58
C ASN A 41 -17.35 -19.04 19.38
N LEU A 42 -16.86 -18.93 18.14
CA LEU A 42 -15.44 -19.08 17.81
C LEU A 42 -14.80 -17.70 17.63
N LEU A 43 -13.87 -17.36 18.52
CA LEU A 43 -13.08 -16.15 18.41
C LEU A 43 -12.10 -16.28 17.23
N LYS A 44 -12.09 -15.28 16.35
CA LYS A 44 -11.17 -15.13 15.22
C LYS A 44 -10.72 -13.68 15.11
N PRO A 45 -9.57 -13.38 14.49
CA PRO A 45 -8.54 -14.30 13.98
C PRO A 45 -7.73 -14.97 15.10
N ASP A 46 -6.95 -16.00 14.78
CA ASP A 46 -6.12 -16.69 15.78
C ASP A 46 -4.76 -16.02 15.99
N VAL A 47 -4.18 -15.45 14.92
CA VAL A 47 -2.82 -14.87 14.93
C VAL A 47 -2.75 -13.66 13.98
N SER A 48 -1.87 -12.72 14.30
CA SER A 48 -1.50 -11.60 13.42
C SER A 48 -0.03 -11.74 13.00
N ALA A 49 0.29 -11.28 11.79
CA ALA A 49 1.63 -11.29 11.23
C ALA A 49 1.84 -10.06 10.34
N PRO A 50 3.09 -9.72 9.98
CA PRO A 50 3.37 -8.65 9.01
C PRO A 50 2.72 -8.96 7.65
N GLY A 51 1.88 -8.05 7.17
CA GLY A 51 1.15 -8.22 5.91
C GLY A 51 0.88 -6.90 5.16
N LEU A 52 1.48 -5.81 5.61
CA LEU A 52 1.41 -4.49 4.97
C LEU A 52 2.80 -4.16 4.40
N GLU A 53 2.85 -3.64 3.17
CA GLU A 53 4.08 -3.18 2.51
C GLU A 53 5.20 -4.25 2.41
N ILE A 54 4.83 -5.49 2.07
CA ILE A 54 5.77 -6.61 1.92
C ILE A 54 6.40 -6.63 0.52
N LEU A 55 7.73 -6.61 0.45
CA LEU A 55 8.48 -6.86 -0.79
C LEU A 55 8.51 -8.36 -1.11
N ALA A 56 8.08 -8.72 -2.31
CA ALA A 56 8.02 -10.10 -2.78
C ALA A 56 8.31 -10.19 -4.29
N ALA A 57 8.54 -11.41 -4.78
CA ALA A 57 8.69 -11.66 -6.21
C ALA A 57 7.40 -11.30 -6.97
N PHE A 58 7.56 -10.67 -8.13
CA PHE A 58 6.45 -10.31 -9.02
C PHE A 58 6.73 -10.76 -10.45
N SER A 59 5.67 -11.10 -11.19
CA SER A 59 5.81 -11.55 -12.58
C SER A 59 6.28 -10.40 -13.48
N PRO A 60 7.31 -10.60 -14.31
CA PRO A 60 7.81 -9.56 -15.22
C PRO A 60 6.81 -9.24 -16.35
N VAL A 61 5.79 -10.08 -16.55
CA VAL A 61 4.79 -9.94 -17.62
C VAL A 61 3.43 -9.49 -17.06
N ALA A 62 3.19 -9.62 -15.75
CA ALA A 62 1.95 -9.12 -15.16
C ALA A 62 1.98 -7.59 -15.03
N SER A 63 0.81 -6.95 -15.15
CA SER A 63 0.69 -5.54 -14.75
C SER A 63 0.52 -5.49 -13.23
N PRO A 64 1.22 -4.60 -12.50
CA PRO A 64 1.04 -4.42 -11.06
C PRO A 64 -0.38 -4.01 -10.66
N SER A 65 -1.11 -3.36 -11.59
CA SER A 65 -2.51 -2.99 -11.37
C SER A 65 -3.38 -3.27 -12.60
N ARG A 66 -4.69 -3.12 -12.43
CA ARG A 66 -5.67 -3.22 -13.53
C ARG A 66 -5.68 -1.98 -14.43
N ASN A 67 -4.82 -0.99 -14.17
CA ASN A 67 -4.66 0.18 -15.01
C ASN A 67 -3.89 -0.18 -16.29
N PRO A 68 -4.46 0.03 -17.49
CA PRO A 68 -3.78 -0.30 -18.75
C PRO A 68 -2.51 0.51 -19.03
N LYS A 69 -2.33 1.63 -18.33
CA LYS A 69 -1.15 2.51 -18.46
C LYS A 69 0.00 2.11 -17.56
N ASP A 70 -0.22 1.16 -16.64
CA ASP A 70 0.84 0.69 -15.78
C ASP A 70 1.73 -0.23 -16.60
N GLU A 71 2.99 0.19 -16.75
CA GLU A 71 3.98 -0.57 -17.48
C GLU A 71 4.31 -1.86 -16.74
N LYS A 72 4.75 -2.87 -17.50
CA LYS A 72 5.22 -4.12 -16.94
C LYS A 72 6.47 -3.83 -16.10
N CYS A 73 6.59 -4.45 -14.93
CA CYS A 73 7.83 -4.40 -14.17
C CYS A 73 8.92 -5.15 -14.95
N GLN A 74 9.72 -4.42 -15.71
CA GLN A 74 10.98 -4.93 -16.26
C GLN A 74 12.08 -4.62 -15.25
N VAL A 75 12.80 -5.66 -14.83
CA VAL A 75 14.01 -5.55 -13.99
C VAL A 75 15.21 -5.12 -14.84
#